data_AF-A0A8D1V907-F1
#
_entry.id   AF-A0A8D1V907-F1
#
_cell.length_a   1.000
_cell.length_b   1.000
_cell.length_c   1.000
_cell.angle_alpha   90.00
_cell.angle_beta   90.00
_cell.angle_gamma   90.00
#
_symmetry.space_group_name_H-M   'P 1'
#
loop_
_entity.id
_entity.type
_entity.pdbx_description
1 polymer ?
#
loop_
_entity_poly.entity_id
_entity_poly.type
_entity_poly.pdbx_seq_one_letter_code
_entity_poly.pdbx_strand_id
1 'polypeptide(L)'
;MVRFKHRYLLCEVVSEDPRCRLNLEDRVLGGLVRDTIARVHGTFGAAASSIGFAVRYLNAYTGIVLLRCRKEFYRLVWSALPFITYLENKGHRYPCFFNTLHVGGTIRTCQKFLIQYNRRQLLILLQNCTDEGEREAIQKSVTRSCLLEEESTGEELSDSGGEEAAETME
;
A
#
# COMPACT_ATOMS: atom_id res chain seq x y z
N MET A 1 -11.10 -0.76 -27.07
CA MET A 1 -11.21 -1.67 -25.91
C MET A 1 -11.63 -0.88 -24.67
N VAL A 2 -12.83 -1.14 -24.12
CA VAL A 2 -13.37 -0.43 -22.94
C VAL A 2 -13.08 -1.22 -21.66
N ARG A 3 -12.52 -0.56 -20.63
CA ARG A 3 -12.23 -1.18 -19.32
C ARG A 3 -12.59 -0.23 -18.18
N PHE A 4 -12.99 -0.78 -17.04
CA PHE A 4 -13.15 0.02 -15.82
C PHE A 4 -11.80 0.58 -15.34
N LYS A 5 -11.79 1.87 -15.01
CA LYS A 5 -10.61 2.53 -14.44
C LYS A 5 -10.68 2.49 -12.92
N HIS A 6 -9.65 1.92 -12.31
CA HIS A 6 -9.51 1.86 -10.86
C HIS A 6 -8.52 2.92 -10.36
N ARG A 7 -8.64 3.24 -9.07
CA ARG A 7 -7.65 3.98 -8.29
C ARG A 7 -7.23 3.14 -7.11
N TYR A 8 -5.97 3.30 -6.72
CA TYR A 8 -5.37 2.62 -5.59
C TYR A 8 -4.90 3.65 -4.58
N LEU A 9 -5.35 3.53 -3.33
CA LEU A 9 -4.90 4.36 -2.23
C LEU A 9 -3.91 3.53 -1.41
N LEU A 10 -2.66 3.97 -1.39
CA LEU A 10 -1.64 3.44 -0.50
C LEU A 10 -1.73 4.21 0.81
N CYS A 11 -2.02 3.49 1.88
CA CYS A 11 -2.22 4.06 3.21
C CYS A 11 -1.31 3.36 4.22
N GLU A 12 -0.97 4.06 5.28
CA GLU A 12 -0.24 3.58 6.43
C GLU A 12 -1.15 3.70 7.65
N VAL A 13 -1.27 2.62 8.42
CA VAL A 13 -1.98 2.59 9.70
C VAL A 13 -0.99 2.93 10.80
N VAL A 14 -1.15 4.13 11.36
CA VAL A 14 -0.32 4.62 12.45
C VAL A 14 -1.08 4.45 13.76
N SER A 15 -0.43 3.81 14.72
CA SER A 15 -0.94 3.54 16.07
C SER A 15 0.25 3.56 17.03
N GLU A 16 0.05 4.11 18.23
CA GLU A 16 1.04 4.07 19.31
C GLU A 16 1.17 2.65 19.87
N ASP A 17 0.05 1.93 19.97
CA ASP A 17 0.04 0.56 20.48
C ASP A 17 0.49 -0.44 19.41
N PRO A 18 1.57 -1.22 19.62
CA PRO A 18 2.02 -2.23 18.66
C PRO A 18 1.03 -3.41 18.54
N ARG A 19 0.18 -3.61 19.55
CA ARG A 19 -0.90 -4.62 19.54
C ARG A 19 -1.95 -4.32 18.47
N CYS A 20 -2.13 -3.06 18.09
CA CYS A 20 -3.02 -2.69 16.99
C CYS A 20 -2.60 -3.37 15.69
N ARG A 21 -1.29 -3.37 15.40
CA ARG A 21 -0.72 -3.93 14.18
C ARG A 21 -0.92 -5.43 14.05
N LEU A 22 -0.83 -6.16 15.17
CA LEU A 22 -1.05 -7.60 15.23
C LEU A 22 -2.51 -8.02 14.97
N ASN A 23 -3.45 -7.10 15.13
CA ASN A 23 -4.88 -7.33 14.94
C ASN A 23 -5.41 -6.79 13.61
N LEU A 24 -4.52 -6.43 12.68
CA LEU A 24 -4.91 -6.01 11.34
C LEU A 24 -5.28 -7.22 10.47
N GLU A 25 -6.56 -7.36 10.17
CA GLU A 25 -7.10 -8.36 9.25
C GLU A 25 -7.86 -7.69 8.10
N ASP A 26 -7.75 -8.22 6.89
CA ASP A 26 -8.40 -7.70 5.68
C ASP A 26 -9.91 -7.48 5.84
N ARG A 27 -10.59 -8.42 6.50
CA ARG A 27 -12.05 -8.36 6.72
C ARG A 27 -12.44 -7.22 7.65
N VAL A 28 -11.74 -7.12 8.79
CA VAL A 28 -11.97 -6.08 9.80
C VAL A 28 -11.70 -4.71 9.19
N LEU A 29 -10.58 -4.56 8.49
CA LEU A 29 -10.17 -3.33 7.84
C LEU A 29 -11.17 -2.88 6.75
N GLY A 30 -11.57 -3.82 5.89
CA GLY A 30 -12.54 -3.54 4.84
C GLY A 30 -13.94 -3.20 5.39
N GLY A 31 -14.34 -3.80 6.51
CA GLY A 31 -15.54 -3.43 7.26
C GLY A 31 -15.44 -2.00 7.81
N LEU A 32 -14.38 -1.72 8.56
CA LEU A 32 -14.13 -0.42 9.19
C LEU A 32 -14.16 0.75 8.19
N VAL A 33 -13.52 0.59 7.03
CA VAL A 33 -13.53 1.62 5.98
C VAL A 33 -14.94 1.83 5.43
N ARG A 34 -15.69 0.75 5.17
CA ARG A 34 -17.07 0.84 4.66
C ARG A 34 -18.01 1.49 5.67
N ASP A 35 -17.90 1.11 6.94
CA ASP A 35 -18.72 1.67 8.02
C ASP A 35 -18.40 3.15 8.22
N THR A 36 -17.13 3.54 8.11
CA THR A 36 -16.73 4.95 8.20
C THR A 36 -17.24 5.76 7.01
N ILE A 37 -17.18 5.21 5.79
CA ILE A 37 -17.79 5.86 4.61
C ILE A 37 -19.30 6.03 4.82
N ALA A 38 -20.00 5.03 5.37
CA ALA A 38 -21.43 5.13 5.66
C ALA A 38 -21.75 6.21 6.69
N ARG A 39 -20.92 6.35 7.74
CA ARG A 39 -21.06 7.40 8.76
C ARG A 39 -20.80 8.81 8.21
N VAL A 40 -19.81 8.97 7.33
CA VAL A 40 -19.39 10.29 6.82
C VAL A 40 -20.23 10.74 5.62
N HIS A 41 -20.52 9.83 4.70
CA HIS A 41 -21.13 10.12 3.39
C HIS A 41 -22.52 9.51 3.19
N GLY A 42 -23.07 8.86 4.22
CA GLY A 42 -24.40 8.24 4.19
C GLY A 42 -24.50 7.01 3.28
N THR A 43 -25.73 6.63 2.97
CA THR A 43 -26.05 5.44 2.16
C THR A 43 -25.55 5.55 0.72
N PHE A 44 -25.60 6.75 0.13
CA PHE A 44 -25.08 7.00 -1.21
C PHE A 44 -23.58 6.73 -1.29
N GLY A 45 -22.78 7.32 -0.37
CA GLY A 45 -21.34 7.13 -0.35
C GLY A 45 -20.94 5.68 -0.11
N ALA A 46 -21.64 5.01 0.80
CA ALA A 46 -21.44 3.60 1.10
C ALA A 46 -21.72 2.71 -0.12
N ALA A 47 -22.87 2.87 -0.77
CA ALA A 47 -23.24 2.06 -1.93
C ALA A 47 -22.34 2.34 -3.14
N ALA A 48 -22.05 3.60 -3.43
CA ALA A 48 -21.21 4.01 -4.56
C ALA A 48 -19.77 3.51 -4.40
N SER A 49 -19.23 3.56 -3.18
CA SER A 49 -17.86 3.10 -2.89
C SER A 49 -17.78 1.58 -2.76
N SER A 50 -18.82 0.90 -2.29
CA SER A 50 -18.83 -0.56 -2.09
C SER A 50 -18.54 -1.32 -3.40
N ILE A 51 -19.08 -0.83 -4.51
CA ILE A 51 -18.89 -1.45 -5.83
C ILE A 51 -17.45 -1.22 -6.31
N GLY A 52 -16.66 -2.30 -6.29
CA GLY A 52 -15.27 -2.29 -6.73
C GLY A 52 -14.26 -1.90 -5.65
N PHE A 53 -14.72 -1.61 -4.42
CA PHE A 53 -13.84 -1.48 -3.26
C PHE A 53 -13.32 -2.85 -2.81
N ALA A 54 -12.01 -2.92 -2.60
CA ALA A 54 -11.37 -4.12 -2.05
C ALA A 54 -10.04 -3.75 -1.40
N VAL A 55 -9.73 -4.37 -0.27
CA VAL A 55 -8.36 -4.43 0.26
C VAL A 55 -7.57 -5.36 -0.65
N ARG A 56 -6.46 -4.88 -1.22
CA ARG A 56 -5.63 -5.65 -2.17
C ARG A 56 -4.32 -6.11 -1.56
N TYR A 57 -3.81 -5.35 -0.61
CA TYR A 57 -2.59 -5.67 0.11
C TYR A 57 -2.73 -5.11 1.51
N LEU A 58 -2.32 -5.90 2.49
CA LEU A 58 -2.20 -5.52 3.87
C LEU A 58 -0.93 -6.18 4.41
N ASN A 59 -0.10 -5.40 5.08
CA ASN A 59 1.00 -5.90 5.86
C ASN A 59 0.83 -5.44 7.30
N ALA A 60 0.52 -6.40 8.18
CA ALA A 60 0.32 -6.14 9.60
C ALA A 60 1.57 -5.53 10.26
N TYR A 61 2.78 -6.00 9.91
CA TYR A 61 4.03 -5.56 10.54
C TYR A 61 4.37 -4.11 10.20
N THR A 62 4.28 -3.74 8.91
CA THR A 62 4.59 -2.38 8.45
C THR A 62 3.40 -1.44 8.55
N GLY A 63 2.18 -1.95 8.74
CA GLY A 63 0.95 -1.14 8.74
C GLY A 63 0.55 -0.62 7.36
N ILE A 64 1.16 -1.11 6.28
CA ILE A 64 0.87 -0.64 4.92
C ILE A 64 -0.36 -1.35 4.35
N VAL A 65 -1.27 -0.56 3.78
CA VAL A 65 -2.54 -0.99 3.20
C VAL A 65 -2.65 -0.45 1.78
N LEU A 66 -3.07 -1.30 0.84
CA LEU A 66 -3.46 -0.89 -0.51
C LEU A 66 -4.95 -1.11 -0.72
N LEU A 67 -5.69 -0.01 -0.84
CA LEU A 67 -7.13 -0.03 -1.08
C LEU A 67 -7.42 0.23 -2.55
N ARG A 68 -8.21 -0.64 -3.19
CA ARG A 68 -8.73 -0.40 -4.53
C ARG A 68 -10.10 0.27 -4.44
N CYS A 69 -10.37 1.20 -5.35
CA CYS A 69 -11.70 1.78 -5.56
C CYS A 69 -11.90 2.15 -7.05
N ARG A 70 -13.11 2.58 -7.40
CA ARG A 70 -13.42 3.12 -8.75
C ARG A 70 -12.86 4.53 -8.90
N LYS A 71 -12.44 4.89 -10.12
CA LYS A 71 -11.89 6.22 -10.42
C LYS A 71 -12.88 7.35 -10.14
N GLU A 72 -14.18 7.09 -10.24
CA GLU A 72 -15.21 8.11 -10.04
C GLU A 72 -15.42 8.42 -8.54
N PHE A 73 -15.22 7.42 -7.66
CA PHE A 73 -15.58 7.50 -6.24
C PHE A 73 -14.38 7.50 -5.28
N TYR A 74 -13.14 7.51 -5.78
CA TYR A 74 -11.94 7.48 -4.93
C TYR A 74 -11.86 8.63 -3.92
N ARG A 75 -12.43 9.81 -4.24
CA ARG A 75 -12.45 10.97 -3.35
C ARG A 75 -13.33 10.75 -2.11
N LEU A 76 -14.41 9.99 -2.24
CA LEU A 76 -15.27 9.64 -1.11
C LEU A 76 -14.52 8.73 -0.14
N VAL A 77 -13.84 7.71 -0.68
CA VAL A 77 -12.97 6.82 0.12
C VAL A 77 -11.85 7.64 0.76
N TRP A 78 -11.13 8.46 -0.02
CA TRP A 78 -9.98 9.23 0.47
C TRP A 78 -10.36 10.22 1.59
N SER A 79 -11.46 10.95 1.43
CA SER A 79 -11.95 11.89 2.44
C SER A 79 -12.51 11.20 3.69
N ALA A 80 -12.90 9.93 3.60
CA ALA A 80 -13.37 9.17 4.76
C ALA A 80 -12.23 8.62 5.63
N LEU A 81 -11.04 8.36 5.05
CA LEU A 81 -9.91 7.74 5.76
C LEU A 81 -9.45 8.51 7.03
N PRO A 82 -9.33 9.85 7.03
CA PRO A 82 -8.93 10.59 8.22
C PRO A 82 -9.92 10.50 9.39
N PHE A 83 -11.19 10.14 9.13
CA PHE A 83 -12.22 9.99 10.16
C PHE A 83 -12.23 8.60 10.80
N ILE A 84 -11.30 7.72 10.42
CA ILE A 84 -11.06 6.46 11.10
C ILE A 84 -10.13 6.75 12.28
N THR A 85 -10.68 6.69 13.50
CA THR A 85 -9.97 7.02 14.75
C THR A 85 -9.68 5.80 15.62
N TYR A 86 -10.46 4.72 15.45
CA TYR A 86 -10.30 3.50 16.24
C TYR A 86 -10.44 2.27 15.36
N LEU A 87 -9.57 1.29 15.57
CA LEU A 87 -9.69 -0.08 15.07
C LEU A 87 -10.29 -0.94 16.17
N GLU A 88 -11.45 -1.53 15.91
CA GLU A 88 -12.12 -2.44 16.83
C GLU A 88 -11.98 -3.89 16.34
N ASN A 89 -11.36 -4.75 17.15
CA ASN A 89 -11.19 -6.16 16.85
C ASN A 89 -11.31 -7.00 18.12
N LYS A 90 -12.12 -8.07 18.10
CA LYS A 90 -12.34 -8.99 19.24
C LYS A 90 -12.64 -8.30 20.58
N GLY A 91 -13.37 -7.18 20.56
CA GLY A 91 -13.74 -6.42 21.76
C GLY A 91 -12.67 -5.46 22.27
N HIS A 92 -11.50 -5.39 21.63
CA HIS A 92 -10.47 -4.39 21.92
C HIS A 92 -10.56 -3.24 20.92
N ARG A 93 -10.41 -2.00 21.42
CA ARG A 93 -10.29 -0.78 20.61
C ARG A 93 -8.87 -0.24 20.68
N TYR A 94 -8.29 -0.01 19.52
CA TYR A 94 -6.98 0.60 19.38
C TYR A 94 -7.12 1.96 18.69
N PRO A 95 -6.59 3.05 19.26
CA PRO A 95 -6.55 4.33 18.58
C PRO A 95 -5.61 4.23 17.38
N CYS A 96 -6.11 4.55 16.19
CA CYS A 96 -5.31 4.52 14.98
C CYS A 96 -5.80 5.57 13.99
N PHE A 97 -4.91 6.06 13.14
CA PHE A 97 -5.28 6.89 12.01
C PHE A 97 -4.67 6.35 10.71
N PHE A 98 -5.34 6.67 9.60
CA PHE A 98 -4.93 6.27 8.26
C PHE A 98 -4.21 7.42 7.58
N ASN A 99 -2.90 7.31 7.45
CA ASN A 99 -2.09 8.23 6.68
C ASN A 99 -2.13 7.82 5.21
N THR A 100 -2.66 8.66 4.31
CA THR A 100 -2.64 8.34 2.87
C THR A 100 -1.32 8.80 2.26
N LEU A 101 -0.49 7.84 1.84
CA LEU A 101 0.82 8.12 1.27
C LEU A 101 0.76 8.47 -0.23
N HIS A 102 -0.05 7.73 -0.99
CA HIS A 102 -0.10 7.89 -2.45
C HIS A 102 -1.44 7.44 -3.04
N VAL A 103 -1.86 8.11 -4.12
CA VAL A 103 -3.03 7.72 -4.93
C VAL A 103 -2.58 7.39 -6.36
N GLY A 104 -2.54 6.10 -6.69
CA GLY A 104 -2.08 5.59 -7.97
C GLY A 104 -3.21 5.16 -8.91
N GLY A 105 -2.90 5.09 -10.20
CA GLY A 105 -3.77 4.46 -11.21
C GLY A 105 -3.49 2.97 -11.43
N THR A 106 -2.27 2.53 -11.14
CA THR A 106 -1.84 1.13 -11.28
C THR A 106 -1.12 0.67 -10.01
N ILE A 107 -1.10 -0.64 -9.80
CA ILE A 107 -0.39 -1.25 -8.66
C ILE A 107 1.12 -1.02 -8.79
N ARG A 108 1.67 -1.15 -10.02
CA ARG A 108 3.10 -0.95 -10.30
C ARG A 108 3.60 0.42 -9.85
N THR A 109 2.86 1.51 -10.11
CA THR A 109 3.28 2.85 -9.67
C THR A 109 3.22 2.99 -8.14
N CYS A 110 2.24 2.37 -7.50
CA CYS A 110 2.13 2.36 -6.03
C CYS A 110 3.30 1.58 -5.40
N GLN A 111 3.72 0.47 -6.00
CA GLN A 111 4.87 -0.31 -5.55
C GLN A 111 6.18 0.47 -5.71
N LYS A 112 6.42 1.09 -6.87
CA LYS A 112 7.61 1.95 -7.08
C LYS A 112 7.67 3.08 -6.04
N PHE A 113 6.53 3.72 -5.78
CA PHE A 113 6.44 4.73 -4.73
C PHE A 113 6.72 4.14 -3.34
N LEU A 114 6.16 2.99 -3.00
CA LEU A 114 6.36 2.34 -1.70
C LEU A 114 7.84 1.96 -1.46
N ILE A 115 8.54 1.50 -2.50
CA ILE A 115 9.99 1.22 -2.43
C ILE A 115 10.76 2.51 -2.10
N GLN A 116 10.48 3.59 -2.82
CA GLN A 116 11.13 4.89 -2.58
C GLN A 116 10.82 5.43 -1.18
N TYR A 117 9.58 5.28 -0.73
CA TYR A 117 9.14 5.67 0.61
C TYR A 117 9.91 4.88 1.68
N ASN A 118 9.98 3.54 1.57
CA ASN A 118 10.69 2.69 2.51
C ASN A 118 12.20 3.00 2.55
N ARG A 119 12.84 3.24 1.39
CA ARG A 119 14.25 3.65 1.32
C ARG A 119 14.49 4.93 2.11
N ARG A 120 13.63 5.94 1.95
CA ARG A 120 13.74 7.21 2.70
C ARG A 120 13.55 6.99 4.20
N GLN A 121 12.56 6.18 4.60
CA GLN A 121 12.31 5.87 6.01
C GLN A 121 13.52 5.19 6.66
N LEU A 122 14.13 4.21 6.00
CA LEU A 122 15.33 3.52 6.51
C LEU A 122 16.53 4.47 6.68
N LEU A 123 16.73 5.42 5.75
CA LEU A 123 17.81 6.40 5.85
C LEU A 123 17.61 7.38 7.01
N ILE A 124 16.38 7.85 7.22
CA ILE A 124 16.04 8.70 8.37
C ILE A 124 16.22 7.92 9.68
N LEU A 125 15.80 6.65 9.69
CA LEU A 125 15.92 5.79 10.87
C LEU A 125 17.39 5.54 11.22
N LEU A 126 18.26 5.26 10.23
CA LEU A 126 19.71 5.15 10.42
C LEU A 126 20.34 6.38 11.07
N GLN A 127 19.92 7.58 10.66
CA GLN A 127 20.46 8.82 11.21
C GLN A 127 20.08 9.02 12.68
N ASN A 128 18.90 8.54 13.08
CA ASN A 128 18.36 8.70 14.43
C ASN A 128 18.66 7.51 15.36
N CYS A 129 19.12 6.37 14.83
CA CYS A 129 19.46 5.19 15.63
C CYS A 129 20.65 5.46 16.54
N THR A 130 20.43 5.22 17.84
CA THR A 130 21.46 5.20 18.88
C THR A 130 21.96 3.79 19.18
N ASP A 131 21.18 2.76 18.84
CA ASP A 131 21.53 1.36 19.07
C ASP A 131 22.35 0.77 17.91
N GLU A 132 23.42 0.05 18.26
CA GLU A 132 24.30 -0.59 17.27
C GLU A 132 23.65 -1.85 16.65
N GLY A 133 22.79 -2.55 17.40
CA GLY A 133 22.07 -3.73 16.90
C GLY A 133 21.09 -3.38 15.77
N GLU A 134 20.31 -2.31 15.96
CA GLU A 134 19.43 -1.77 14.92
C GLU A 134 20.23 -1.29 13.70
N ARG A 135 21.37 -0.62 13.92
CA ARG A 135 22.24 -0.16 12.83
C ARG A 135 22.74 -1.32 11.97
N GLU A 136 23.22 -2.40 12.59
CA GLU A 136 23.64 -3.60 11.87
C GLU A 136 22.49 -4.22 11.07
N ALA A 137 21.29 -4.29 11.65
CA ALA A 137 20.12 -4.84 10.96
C ALA A 137 19.76 -4.02 9.72
N ILE A 138 19.85 -2.69 9.81
CA ILE A 138 19.58 -1.83 8.66
C ILE A 138 20.69 -1.95 7.62
N GLN A 139 21.98 -2.00 8.01
CA GLN A 139 23.08 -2.24 7.08
C GLN A 139 22.89 -3.56 6.32
N LYS A 140 22.55 -4.65 7.02
CA LYS A 140 22.21 -5.94 6.41
C LYS A 140 21.06 -5.81 5.41
N SER A 141 20.03 -5.04 5.73
CA SER A 141 18.89 -4.79 4.84
C SER A 141 19.30 -4.02 3.56
N VAL A 142 20.19 -3.03 3.69
CA VAL A 142 20.70 -2.24 2.57
C VAL A 142 21.58 -3.11 1.67
N THR A 143 22.54 -3.86 2.23
CA THR A 143 23.40 -4.78 1.46
C THR A 143 22.57 -5.79 0.68
N ARG A 144 21.54 -6.39 1.31
CA ARG A 144 20.63 -7.30 0.63
C ARG A 144 19.87 -6.63 -0.52
N SER A 145 19.49 -5.36 -0.36
CA SER A 145 18.75 -4.63 -1.41
C SER A 145 19.60 -4.31 -2.63
N CYS A 146 20.91 -4.04 -2.47
CA CYS A 146 21.82 -3.81 -3.60
C CYS A 146 21.96 -5.05 -4.48
N LEU A 147 22.07 -6.23 -3.88
CA LEU A 147 22.16 -7.51 -4.60
C LEU A 147 20.93 -7.77 -5.49
N LEU A 148 19.74 -7.37 -5.02
CA LEU A 148 18.49 -7.52 -5.80
C LEU A 148 18.39 -6.55 -6.98
N GLU A 149 18.96 -5.34 -6.86
CA GLU A 149 19.01 -4.41 -8.00
C GLU A 149 19.89 -4.96 -9.12
N GLU A 150 21.02 -5.60 -8.79
CA GLU A 150 21.93 -6.24 -9.75
C GLU A 150 21.23 -7.39 -10.52
N GLU A 151 20.45 -8.23 -9.84
CA GLU A 151 19.65 -9.30 -10.47
C GLU A 151 18.56 -8.75 -11.39
N SER A 152 17.80 -7.75 -10.93
CA SER A 152 16.72 -7.15 -11.74
C SER A 152 17.23 -6.41 -12.98
N THR A 153 18.42 -5.81 -12.90
CA THR A 153 19.05 -5.13 -14.04
C THR A 153 19.53 -6.13 -15.09
N GLY A 154 19.99 -7.32 -14.66
CA GLY A 154 20.36 -8.42 -15.55
C GLY A 154 19.17 -9.01 -16.32
N GLU A 155 17.98 -9.07 -15.71
CA GLU A 155 16.76 -9.55 -16.36
C GLU A 155 16.21 -8.54 -17.39
N GLU A 156 16.22 -7.24 -17.10
CA GLU A 156 15.75 -6.20 -18.04
C GLU A 156 16.61 -6.10 -19.33
N LEU A 157 17.87 -6.51 -19.28
CA LEU A 157 18.79 -6.55 -20.44
C LEU A 157 18.59 -7.79 -21.35
N SER A 158 17.88 -8.82 -20.87
CA SER A 158 17.67 -10.06 -21.61
C SER A 158 16.38 -10.09 -22.45
N ASP A 159 15.43 -9.20 -22.17
CA ASP A 159 14.12 -9.12 -22.85
C ASP A 159 14.11 -8.17 -24.07
N SER A 160 15.23 -7.47 -24.36
CA SER A 160 15.32 -6.52 -25.47
C SER A 160 15.94 -7.08 -26.76
N GLY A 161 16.19 -8.39 -26.83
CA GLY A 161 16.92 -9.02 -27.94
C GLY A 161 16.14 -10.14 -28.63
N GLY A 162 15.12 -9.81 -29.42
CA GLY A 162 14.51 -10.82 -30.28
C GLY A 162 13.20 -10.42 -30.94
N GLU A 163 13.21 -9.46 -31.86
CA GLU A 163 12.20 -9.35 -32.91
C GLU A 163 12.78 -8.52 -34.06
N GLU A 164 13.56 -9.16 -34.94
CA GLU A 164 13.73 -8.77 -36.36
C GLU A 164 14.57 -9.83 -37.08
N ALA A 165 13.89 -10.81 -37.71
CA ALA A 165 14.28 -11.47 -38.96
C ALA A 165 13.34 -12.66 -39.25
N ALA A 166 12.29 -12.40 -40.02
CA ALA A 166 11.66 -13.42 -40.86
C ALA A 166 10.98 -12.72 -42.04
N GLU A 167 11.82 -12.20 -42.95
CA GLU A 167 11.45 -11.97 -44.34
C GLU A 167 11.31 -13.32 -45.07
N THR A 168 10.33 -13.37 -45.98
CA THR A 168 10.20 -14.26 -47.15
C THR A 168 9.93 -15.77 -46.93
N MET A 169 8.71 -16.21 -47.27
CA MET A 169 8.43 -17.02 -48.47
C MET A 169 6.98 -17.54 -48.50
N GLU A 170 6.35 -17.35 -49.67
CA GLU A 170 5.11 -17.91 -50.25
C GLU A 170 3.74 -17.66 -49.59
#